data_AF-A0A6N9UF68-F1
#
_entry.id   AF-A0A6N9UF68-F1
#
_cell.length_a   1.000
_cell.length_b   1.000
_cell.length_c   1.000
_cell.angle_alpha   90.00
_cell.angle_beta   90.00
_cell.angle_gamma   90.00
#
_symmetry.space_group_name_H-M   'P 1'
#
loop_
_entity.id
_entity.type
_entity.pdbx_description
1 polymer ?
#
loop_
_entity_poly.entity_id
_entity_poly.type
_entity_poly.pdbx_seq_one_letter_code
_entity_poly.pdbx_strand_id
1 'polypeptide(L)'
;ELLAHAGGDRARVAVYAVGQASRQARPSRLAGALRDVLEAPDAKVTSRKEAVRLAAVRLPVPDAVALITGVYARPGTHPDVRAACVARTTGLLAREEAWDLLHDAAGGAPVLRAALLRAVPQDLPEDRRARYARLVCEVAGTDDRATALLAFHALGLWAPWSAEGARTLAGAVTDLTNRGTWHAAANALINAASSAPEGLSALLDTLRTLAATDAGADDDAGERRDRPARQRVEYLAVGLGAHGFRPRAAVR
;
A
#
# COMPACT_ATOMS: atom_id res chain seq x y z
N GLU A 1 6.72 32.16 7.25
CA GLU A 1 6.38 32.85 5.98
C GLU A 1 6.41 31.96 4.75
N LEU A 2 7.55 31.36 4.35
CA LEU A 2 7.63 30.59 3.10
C LEU A 2 6.60 29.43 2.98
N LEU A 3 6.34 28.70 4.08
CA LEU A 3 5.35 27.61 4.09
C LEU A 3 3.91 28.10 3.82
N ALA A 4 3.57 29.35 4.09
CA ALA A 4 2.25 29.91 3.79
C ALA A 4 1.97 29.98 2.27
N HIS A 5 3.04 30.00 1.46
CA HIS A 5 2.95 30.06 -0.01
C HIS A 5 2.96 28.68 -0.69
N ALA A 6 3.08 27.57 0.05
CA ALA A 6 3.14 26.21 -0.50
C ALA A 6 1.85 25.73 -1.19
N GLY A 7 0.79 26.53 -1.20
CA GLY A 7 -0.51 26.23 -1.84
C GLY A 7 -1.08 27.37 -2.68
N GLY A 8 -0.24 28.19 -3.29
CA GLY A 8 -0.66 29.24 -4.23
C GLY A 8 0.28 29.32 -5.44
N ASP A 9 0.17 30.38 -6.23
CA ASP A 9 0.91 30.52 -7.51
C ASP A 9 2.44 30.46 -7.35
N ARG A 10 2.95 30.77 -6.15
CA ARG A 10 4.37 30.72 -5.80
C ARG A 10 4.80 29.40 -5.15
N ALA A 11 3.94 28.37 -5.14
CA ALA A 11 4.19 27.12 -4.41
C ALA A 11 5.50 26.45 -4.81
N ARG A 12 5.82 26.37 -6.11
CA ARG A 12 7.08 25.74 -6.57
C ARG A 12 8.31 26.43 -5.98
N VAL A 13 8.35 27.77 -6.03
CA VAL A 13 9.47 28.57 -5.51
C VAL A 13 9.51 28.48 -3.98
N ALA A 14 8.36 28.58 -3.33
CA ALA A 14 8.24 28.50 -1.88
C ALA A 14 8.69 27.15 -1.34
N VAL A 15 8.23 26.03 -1.92
CA VAL A 15 8.62 24.67 -1.54
C VAL A 15 10.13 24.47 -1.74
N TYR A 16 10.68 24.94 -2.87
CA TYR A 16 12.11 24.87 -3.12
C TYR A 16 12.92 25.67 -2.07
N ALA A 17 12.52 26.91 -1.81
CA ALA A 17 13.18 27.79 -0.84
C ALA A 17 13.11 27.22 0.59
N VAL A 18 11.95 26.70 1.01
CA VAL A 18 11.81 26.00 2.30
C VAL A 18 12.71 24.78 2.34
N GLY A 19 12.77 24.01 1.26
CA GLY A 19 13.67 22.86 1.14
C GLY A 19 15.12 23.23 1.40
N GLN A 20 15.61 24.33 0.82
CA GLN A 20 16.98 24.81 1.05
C GLN A 20 17.17 25.38 2.46
N ALA A 21 16.27 26.23 2.93
CA ALA A 21 16.35 26.81 4.27
C ALA A 21 16.34 25.73 5.37
N SER A 22 15.53 24.68 5.20
CA SER A 22 15.45 23.56 6.15
C SER A 22 16.76 22.79 6.31
N ARG A 23 17.65 22.80 5.30
CA ARG A 23 18.96 22.15 5.38
C ARG A 23 19.94 22.89 6.26
N GLN A 24 19.77 24.20 6.40
CA GLN A 24 20.65 25.09 7.15
C GLN A 24 20.10 25.42 8.55
N ALA A 25 18.83 25.11 8.80
CA ALA A 25 18.19 25.36 10.08
C ALA A 25 18.64 24.35 11.15
N ARG A 26 18.87 24.83 12.37
CA ARG A 26 19.06 23.94 13.53
C ARG A 26 17.78 23.10 13.74
N PRO A 27 17.87 21.78 13.97
CA PRO A 27 16.70 20.92 14.09
C PRO A 27 15.66 21.38 15.10
N SER A 28 16.09 21.89 16.27
CA SER A 28 15.19 22.41 17.30
C SER A 28 14.37 23.62 16.84
N ARG A 29 14.98 24.55 16.10
CA ARG A 29 14.27 25.70 15.51
C ARG A 29 13.34 25.28 14.39
N LEU A 30 13.77 24.33 13.56
CA LEU A 30 12.94 23.79 12.50
C LEU A 30 11.73 23.06 13.07
N ALA A 31 11.90 22.23 14.12
CA ALA A 31 10.82 21.52 14.78
C ALA A 31 9.74 22.48 15.31
N GLY A 32 10.14 23.57 15.96
CA GLY A 32 9.22 24.63 16.40
C GLY A 32 8.45 25.24 15.23
N ALA A 33 9.15 25.70 14.19
CA ALA A 33 8.50 26.32 13.03
C ALA A 33 7.56 25.36 12.27
N LEU A 34 7.89 24.06 12.20
CA LEU A 34 7.02 23.05 11.61
C LEU A 34 5.77 22.83 12.46
N ARG A 35 5.93 22.76 13.79
CA ARG A 35 4.81 22.65 14.72
C ARG A 35 3.84 23.81 14.57
N ASP A 36 4.34 25.04 14.49
CA ASP A 36 3.52 26.24 14.30
C ASP A 36 2.65 26.14 13.04
N VAL A 37 3.21 25.65 11.92
CA VAL A 37 2.46 25.47 10.67
C VAL A 37 1.42 24.35 10.77
N LEU A 38 1.74 23.29 11.52
CA LEU A 38 0.84 22.15 11.74
C LEU A 38 -0.31 22.49 12.71
N GLU A 39 -0.10 23.47 13.59
CA GLU A 39 -1.07 23.95 14.59
C GLU A 39 -1.88 25.16 14.13
N ALA A 40 -1.35 25.98 13.21
CA ALA A 40 -2.01 27.17 12.72
C ALA A 40 -3.37 26.82 12.07
N PRO A 41 -4.51 27.31 12.60
CA PRO A 41 -5.85 26.88 12.20
C PRO A 41 -6.18 27.20 10.73
N ASP A 42 -5.61 28.27 10.20
CA ASP A 42 -5.77 28.80 8.85
C ASP A 42 -4.72 28.27 7.84
N ALA A 43 -3.73 27.49 8.30
CA ALA A 43 -2.72 26.94 7.41
C ALA A 43 -3.33 25.98 6.38
N LYS A 44 -3.00 26.23 5.10
CA LYS A 44 -3.44 25.41 3.97
C LYS A 44 -3.02 23.95 4.13
N VAL A 45 -3.86 23.04 3.67
CA VAL A 45 -3.59 21.58 3.67
C VAL A 45 -2.26 21.26 2.99
N THR A 46 -1.94 21.91 1.87
CA THR A 46 -0.66 21.70 1.15
C THR A 46 0.54 22.12 1.98
N SER A 47 0.45 23.25 2.70
CA SER A 47 1.49 23.72 3.63
C SER A 47 1.70 22.75 4.78
N ARG A 48 0.60 22.22 5.36
CA ARG A 48 0.67 21.22 6.44
C ARG A 48 1.29 19.89 5.94
N LYS A 49 0.90 19.42 4.75
CA LYS A 49 1.51 18.22 4.13
C LYS A 49 3.01 18.39 3.88
N GLU A 50 3.41 19.57 3.42
CA GLU A 50 4.82 19.89 3.22
C GLU A 50 5.58 19.97 4.56
N ALA A 51 4.94 20.51 5.61
CA ALA A 51 5.52 20.52 6.95
C ALA A 51 5.75 19.09 7.48
N VAL A 52 4.79 18.17 7.29
CA VAL A 52 4.95 16.74 7.60
C VAL A 52 6.12 16.11 6.82
N ARG A 53 6.23 16.41 5.51
CA ARG A 53 7.34 15.92 4.68
C ARG A 53 8.69 16.40 5.21
N LEU A 54 8.80 17.67 5.57
CA LEU A 54 10.03 18.25 6.12
C LEU A 54 10.35 17.67 7.49
N ALA A 55 9.36 17.47 8.35
CA ALA A 55 9.53 16.83 9.65
C ALA A 55 10.21 15.46 9.50
N ALA A 56 9.68 14.61 8.63
CA ALA A 56 10.19 13.27 8.38
C ALA A 56 11.63 13.24 7.82
N VAL A 57 12.00 14.22 6.99
CA VAL A 57 13.29 14.23 6.26
C VAL A 57 14.38 15.02 7.00
N ARG A 58 14.02 15.92 7.91
CA ARG A 58 14.97 16.89 8.49
C ARG A 58 15.13 16.80 10.00
N LEU A 59 14.13 16.29 10.72
CA LEU A 59 14.24 16.16 12.16
C LEU A 59 14.93 14.84 12.55
N PRO A 60 15.60 14.78 13.71
CA PRO A 60 15.99 13.52 14.32
C PRO A 60 14.78 12.58 14.43
N VAL A 61 15.00 11.27 14.22
CA VAL A 61 13.92 10.27 14.19
C VAL A 61 12.97 10.36 15.39
N PRO A 62 13.43 10.51 16.65
CA PRO A 62 12.52 10.67 17.80
C PRO A 62 11.60 11.90 17.68
N ASP A 63 12.16 13.04 17.28
CA ASP A 63 11.42 14.30 17.13
C ASP A 63 10.43 14.23 15.95
N ALA A 64 10.85 13.62 14.84
CA ALA A 64 10.01 13.41 13.67
C ALA A 64 8.80 12.54 13.99
N VAL A 65 9.04 11.40 14.67
CA VAL A 65 7.97 10.48 15.08
C VAL A 65 7.00 11.16 16.01
N ALA A 66 7.49 11.80 17.09
CA ALA A 66 6.63 12.49 18.05
C ALA A 66 5.75 13.56 17.39
N LEU A 67 6.32 14.35 16.47
CA LEU A 67 5.56 15.38 15.76
C LEU A 67 4.51 14.77 14.81
N ILE A 68 4.89 13.76 14.03
CA ILE A 68 4.01 13.15 13.01
C ILE A 68 2.87 12.37 13.64
N THR A 69 3.13 11.58 14.70
CA THR A 69 2.09 10.84 15.43
C THR A 69 1.17 11.80 16.18
N GLY A 70 1.70 12.86 16.78
CA GLY A 70 0.90 13.91 17.43
C GLY A 70 -0.05 14.62 16.46
N VAL A 71 0.42 14.97 15.26
CA VAL A 71 -0.45 15.54 14.20
C VAL A 71 -1.49 14.54 13.75
N TYR A 72 -1.10 13.28 13.53
CA TYR A 72 -2.00 12.25 13.03
C TYR A 72 -3.17 11.98 13.98
N ALA A 73 -2.89 11.93 15.30
CA ALA A 73 -3.88 11.62 16.33
C ALA A 73 -4.76 12.82 16.71
N ARG A 74 -4.36 14.05 16.34
CA ARG A 74 -5.09 15.26 16.74
C ARG A 74 -6.50 15.30 16.10
N PRO A 75 -7.57 15.49 16.90
CA PRO A 75 -8.92 15.66 16.39
C PRO A 75 -9.03 16.81 15.39
N GLY A 76 -9.83 16.62 14.34
CA GLY A 76 -10.02 17.64 13.30
C GLY A 76 -8.87 17.77 12.31
N THR A 77 -7.81 16.96 12.41
CA THR A 77 -6.75 16.93 11.40
C THR A 77 -7.31 16.45 10.06
N HIS A 78 -7.11 17.26 9.02
CA HIS A 78 -7.62 16.99 7.68
C HIS A 78 -7.15 15.62 7.16
N PRO A 79 -8.02 14.82 6.49
CA PRO A 79 -7.68 13.47 6.03
C PRO A 79 -6.41 13.41 5.16
N ASP A 80 -6.20 14.36 4.25
CA ASP A 80 -4.97 14.41 3.43
C ASP A 80 -3.70 14.71 4.22
N VAL A 81 -3.80 15.41 5.36
CA VAL A 81 -2.66 15.65 6.25
C VAL A 81 -2.36 14.36 7.02
N ARG A 82 -3.38 13.67 7.53
CA ARG A 82 -3.20 12.33 8.13
C ARG A 82 -2.61 11.33 7.13
N ALA A 83 -3.07 11.33 5.88
CA ALA A 83 -2.52 10.51 4.81
C ALA A 83 -1.06 10.87 4.48
N ALA A 84 -0.69 12.15 4.56
CA ALA A 84 0.71 12.57 4.44
C ALA A 84 1.56 12.08 5.62
N CYS A 85 1.03 12.04 6.85
CA CYS A 85 1.70 11.41 7.99
C CYS A 85 1.99 9.93 7.67
N VAL A 86 0.96 9.15 7.31
CA VAL A 86 1.07 7.72 6.94
C VAL A 86 2.15 7.49 5.89
N ALA A 87 2.13 8.27 4.80
CA ALA A 87 3.08 8.13 3.70
C ALA A 87 4.54 8.45 4.08
N ARG A 88 4.77 9.15 5.19
CA ARG A 88 6.13 9.50 5.68
C ARG A 88 6.60 8.63 6.84
N THR A 89 5.69 7.88 7.46
CA THR A 89 5.99 6.98 8.57
C THR A 89 6.90 5.82 8.19
N THR A 90 6.98 5.43 6.91
CA THR A 90 7.86 4.33 6.44
C THR A 90 9.34 4.57 6.72
N GLY A 91 9.80 5.83 6.70
CA GLY A 91 11.17 6.19 7.06
C GLY A 91 11.45 6.17 8.58
N LEU A 92 10.43 5.91 9.40
CA LEU A 92 10.46 6.06 10.85
C LEU A 92 10.20 4.74 11.60
N LEU A 93 10.20 3.61 10.88
CA LEU A 93 9.85 2.28 11.38
C LEU A 93 10.81 1.68 12.43
N ALA A 94 11.89 2.39 12.77
CA ALA A 94 12.74 2.07 13.91
C ALA A 94 12.06 2.34 15.27
N ARG A 95 10.89 2.99 15.25
CA ARG A 95 10.11 3.38 16.42
C ARG A 95 8.76 2.66 16.42
N GLU A 96 8.32 2.13 17.56
CA GLU A 96 7.04 1.40 17.64
C GLU A 96 5.83 2.33 17.48
N GLU A 97 5.97 3.59 17.88
CA GLU A 97 4.94 4.61 17.71
C GLU A 97 4.60 4.85 16.22
N ALA A 98 5.57 4.61 15.33
CA ALA A 98 5.37 4.63 13.88
C ALA A 98 4.51 3.43 13.42
N TRP A 99 4.70 2.26 14.02
CA TRP A 99 3.89 1.07 13.74
C TRP A 99 2.47 1.22 14.23
N ASP A 100 2.25 1.82 15.41
CA ASP A 100 0.91 2.06 15.94
C ASP A 100 0.08 2.96 15.00
N LEU A 101 0.70 4.03 14.48
CA LEU A 101 0.07 4.90 13.47
C LEU A 101 -0.30 4.11 12.20
N LEU A 102 0.55 3.20 11.74
CA LEU A 102 0.27 2.41 10.54
C LEU A 102 -0.84 1.38 10.76
N HIS A 103 -0.94 0.77 11.96
CA HIS A 103 -2.06 -0.11 12.29
C HIS A 103 -3.39 0.67 12.35
N ASP A 104 -3.40 1.87 12.97
CA ASP A 104 -4.60 2.73 12.94
C ASP A 104 -4.97 3.10 11.49
N ALA A 105 -3.97 3.41 10.65
CA ALA A 105 -4.19 3.74 9.24
C ALA A 105 -4.73 2.56 8.41
N ALA A 106 -4.32 1.33 8.71
CA ALA A 106 -4.83 0.11 8.07
C ALA A 106 -6.33 -0.08 8.39
N GLY A 107 -6.73 0.18 9.64
CA GLY A 107 -8.14 0.16 10.06
C GLY A 107 -8.96 1.39 9.63
N GLY A 108 -8.30 2.51 9.32
CA GLY A 108 -8.92 3.82 9.11
C GLY A 108 -9.60 4.06 7.77
N ALA A 109 -9.79 5.35 7.42
CA ALA A 109 -10.48 5.75 6.19
C ALA A 109 -9.72 5.33 4.90
N PRO A 110 -10.40 5.16 3.74
CA PRO A 110 -9.78 4.73 2.49
C PRO A 110 -8.55 5.53 2.07
N VAL A 111 -8.53 6.86 2.30
CA VAL A 111 -7.37 7.71 1.98
C VAL A 111 -6.12 7.36 2.79
N LEU A 112 -6.29 6.86 4.02
CA LEU A 112 -5.18 6.42 4.89
C LEU A 112 -4.64 5.08 4.43
N ARG A 113 -5.54 4.13 4.14
CA ARG A 113 -5.19 2.83 3.55
C ARG A 113 -4.46 3.01 2.22
N ALA A 114 -4.97 3.86 1.34
CA ALA A 114 -4.30 4.19 0.07
C ALA A 114 -2.93 4.82 0.28
N ALA A 115 -2.71 5.56 1.37
CA ALA A 115 -1.38 6.10 1.71
C ALA A 115 -0.40 5.02 2.17
N LEU A 116 -0.87 4.05 2.95
CA LEU A 116 -0.10 2.88 3.37
C LEU A 116 0.29 2.02 2.16
N LEU A 117 -0.66 1.72 1.27
CA LEU A 117 -0.45 0.86 0.11
C LEU A 117 0.51 1.43 -0.95
N ARG A 118 0.88 2.71 -0.87
CA ARG A 118 1.87 3.31 -1.78
C ARG A 118 3.32 2.95 -1.45
N ALA A 119 3.58 2.41 -0.25
CA ALA A 119 4.91 1.98 0.12
C ALA A 119 5.36 0.78 -0.72
N VAL A 120 6.61 0.82 -1.16
CA VAL A 120 7.22 -0.24 -1.95
C VAL A 120 8.31 -0.95 -1.13
N PRO A 121 8.51 -2.26 -1.29
CA PRO A 121 9.44 -3.03 -0.44
C PRO A 121 10.87 -2.49 -0.40
N GLN A 122 11.36 -1.94 -1.51
CA GLN A 122 12.71 -1.38 -1.63
C GLN A 122 12.95 -0.14 -0.77
N ASP A 123 11.90 0.56 -0.35
CA ASP A 123 12.03 1.75 0.51
C ASP A 123 12.16 1.37 1.99
N LEU A 124 12.01 0.09 2.34
CA LEU A 124 12.04 -0.39 3.71
C LEU A 124 13.29 -1.24 4.01
N PRO A 125 13.82 -1.13 5.25
CA PRO A 125 14.80 -2.08 5.78
C PRO A 125 14.28 -3.51 5.71
N GLU A 126 15.17 -4.46 5.41
CA GLU A 126 14.79 -5.85 5.13
C GLU A 126 14.09 -6.53 6.32
N ASP A 127 14.55 -6.24 7.54
CA ASP A 127 13.99 -6.73 8.81
C ASP A 127 12.56 -6.24 9.07
N ARG A 128 12.10 -5.20 8.35
CA ARG A 128 10.76 -4.61 8.49
C ARG A 128 9.79 -5.02 7.39
N ARG A 129 10.28 -5.56 6.27
CA ARG A 129 9.44 -5.88 5.11
C ARG A 129 8.34 -6.89 5.43
N ALA A 130 8.65 -7.96 6.17
CA ALA A 130 7.65 -8.96 6.55
C ALA A 130 6.56 -8.41 7.49
N ARG A 131 6.91 -7.51 8.41
CA ARG A 131 5.91 -6.84 9.27
C ARG A 131 5.04 -5.88 8.47
N TYR A 132 5.61 -5.13 7.53
CA TYR A 132 4.85 -4.24 6.66
C TYR A 132 3.95 -5.01 5.68
N ALA A 133 4.41 -6.13 5.14
CA ALA A 133 3.63 -6.96 4.23
C ALA A 133 2.36 -7.53 4.89
N ARG A 134 2.39 -7.77 6.21
CA ARG A 134 1.19 -8.14 6.99
C ARG A 134 0.15 -7.02 7.00
N LEU A 135 0.54 -5.76 7.20
CA LEU A 135 -0.38 -4.62 7.10
C LEU A 135 -1.01 -4.50 5.71
N VAL A 136 -0.24 -4.72 4.65
CA VAL A 136 -0.76 -4.72 3.28
C VAL A 136 -1.80 -5.84 3.09
N CYS A 137 -1.56 -7.01 3.69
CA CYS A 137 -2.50 -8.13 3.68
C CYS A 137 -3.79 -7.83 4.45
N GLU A 138 -3.69 -7.23 5.63
CA GLU A 138 -4.84 -6.80 6.43
C GLU A 138 -5.73 -5.82 5.65
N VAL A 139 -5.13 -4.85 4.96
CA VAL A 139 -5.86 -3.89 4.13
C VAL A 139 -6.54 -4.57 2.93
N ALA A 140 -5.96 -5.64 2.39
CA ALA A 140 -6.53 -6.37 1.26
C ALA A 140 -7.82 -7.14 1.62
N GLY A 141 -8.05 -7.44 2.90
CA GLY A 141 -9.28 -8.08 3.40
C GLY A 141 -10.49 -7.14 3.49
N THR A 142 -10.46 -5.97 2.86
CA THR A 142 -11.53 -4.97 2.93
C THR A 142 -12.68 -5.23 1.94
N ASP A 143 -13.90 -4.91 2.35
CA ASP A 143 -15.08 -4.93 1.48
C ASP A 143 -15.14 -3.72 0.51
N ASP A 144 -14.32 -2.68 0.74
CA ASP A 144 -14.26 -1.54 -0.17
C ASP A 144 -13.51 -1.91 -1.46
N ARG A 145 -14.26 -2.02 -2.55
CA ARG A 145 -13.76 -2.35 -3.89
C ARG A 145 -12.55 -1.50 -4.31
N ALA A 146 -12.60 -0.18 -4.08
CA ALA A 146 -11.53 0.72 -4.54
C ALA A 146 -10.22 0.45 -3.78
N THR A 147 -10.31 0.28 -2.46
CA THR A 147 -9.16 -0.09 -1.63
C THR A 147 -8.66 -1.50 -1.97
N ALA A 148 -9.54 -2.47 -2.18
CA ALA A 148 -9.15 -3.83 -2.55
C ALA A 148 -8.33 -3.87 -3.86
N LEU A 149 -8.71 -3.10 -4.88
CA LEU A 149 -7.93 -3.00 -6.13
C LEU A 149 -6.50 -2.49 -5.89
N LEU A 150 -6.34 -1.45 -5.06
CA LEU A 150 -5.02 -0.92 -4.69
C LEU A 150 -4.24 -1.95 -3.87
N ALA A 151 -4.91 -2.66 -2.96
CA ALA A 151 -4.29 -3.62 -2.08
C ALA A 151 -3.80 -4.85 -2.84
N PHE A 152 -4.55 -5.36 -3.82
CA PHE A 152 -4.11 -6.47 -4.66
C PHE A 152 -2.88 -6.12 -5.49
N HIS A 153 -2.85 -4.92 -6.09
CA HIS A 153 -1.65 -4.45 -6.78
C HIS A 153 -0.44 -4.41 -5.83
N ALA A 154 -0.62 -3.89 -4.61
CA ALA A 154 0.44 -3.88 -3.60
C ALA A 154 0.87 -5.31 -3.20
N LEU A 155 -0.07 -6.24 -2.97
CA LEU A 155 0.24 -7.62 -2.60
C LEU A 155 1.10 -8.35 -3.64
N GLY A 156 0.92 -8.05 -4.93
CA GLY A 156 1.82 -8.58 -5.98
C GLY A 156 3.29 -8.20 -5.75
N LEU A 157 3.55 -6.96 -5.31
CA LEU A 157 4.90 -6.47 -4.98
C LEU A 157 5.42 -7.01 -3.66
N TRP A 158 4.53 -7.21 -2.69
CA TRP A 158 4.86 -7.64 -1.32
C TRP A 158 4.91 -9.16 -1.15
N ALA A 159 4.55 -9.94 -2.18
CA ALA A 159 4.48 -11.40 -2.15
C ALA A 159 5.74 -12.10 -1.60
N PRO A 160 6.98 -11.68 -1.92
CA PRO A 160 8.19 -12.32 -1.36
C PRO A 160 8.30 -12.25 0.16
N TRP A 161 7.54 -11.38 0.82
CA TRP A 161 7.56 -11.19 2.28
C TRP A 161 6.22 -11.54 2.94
N SER A 162 5.24 -12.07 2.19
CA SER A 162 3.94 -12.46 2.71
C SER A 162 3.33 -13.63 1.94
N ALA A 163 3.51 -14.84 2.47
CA ALA A 163 2.80 -16.03 2.02
C ALA A 163 1.27 -15.88 2.18
N GLU A 164 0.82 -15.11 3.18
CA GLU A 164 -0.58 -14.79 3.39
C GLU A 164 -1.14 -13.94 2.26
N GLY A 165 -0.36 -12.97 1.76
CA GLY A 165 -0.73 -12.16 0.61
C GLY A 165 -1.06 -13.00 -0.63
N ALA A 166 -0.24 -14.01 -0.93
CA ALA A 166 -0.50 -14.92 -2.03
C ALA A 166 -1.81 -15.72 -1.84
N ARG A 167 -2.12 -16.15 -0.60
CA ARG A 167 -3.40 -16.82 -0.28
C ARG A 167 -4.60 -15.88 -0.41
N THR A 168 -4.47 -14.62 0.01
CA THR A 168 -5.53 -13.61 -0.14
C THR A 168 -5.85 -13.36 -1.62
N LEU A 169 -4.81 -13.27 -2.46
CA LEU A 169 -4.98 -13.15 -3.91
C LEU A 169 -5.66 -14.40 -4.50
N ALA A 170 -5.20 -15.60 -4.12
CA ALA A 170 -5.81 -16.87 -4.54
C ALA A 170 -7.30 -16.93 -4.16
N GLY A 171 -7.65 -16.60 -2.91
CA GLY A 171 -9.03 -16.58 -2.42
C GLY A 171 -9.93 -15.67 -3.26
N ALA A 172 -9.47 -14.45 -3.55
CA ALA A 172 -10.19 -13.50 -4.40
C ALA A 172 -10.37 -13.98 -5.85
N VAL A 173 -9.45 -14.80 -6.36
CA VAL A 173 -9.53 -15.42 -7.69
C VAL A 173 -10.40 -16.68 -7.69
N THR A 174 -10.50 -17.42 -6.58
CA THR A 174 -11.38 -18.60 -6.49
C THR A 174 -12.82 -18.25 -6.10
N ASP A 175 -13.05 -17.09 -5.49
CA ASP A 175 -14.40 -16.61 -5.17
C ASP A 175 -15.16 -16.20 -6.44
N LEU A 176 -16.01 -17.10 -6.93
CA LEU A 176 -16.80 -16.88 -8.15
C LEU A 176 -17.83 -15.75 -8.01
N THR A 177 -18.15 -15.32 -6.78
CA THR A 177 -19.05 -14.17 -6.53
C THR A 177 -18.33 -12.82 -6.67
N ASN A 178 -17.00 -12.80 -6.52
CA ASN A 178 -16.19 -11.62 -6.76
C ASN A 178 -16.13 -11.31 -8.27
N ARG A 179 -17.10 -10.52 -8.76
CA ARG A 179 -17.20 -10.20 -10.19
C ARG A 179 -16.31 -9.07 -10.66
N GLY A 180 -15.67 -8.30 -9.77
CA GLY A 180 -14.99 -7.12 -10.27
C GLY A 180 -13.62 -6.78 -9.71
N THR A 181 -13.09 -7.49 -8.71
CA THR A 181 -11.67 -7.33 -8.34
C THR A 181 -10.83 -8.57 -8.69
N TRP A 182 -11.47 -9.66 -9.14
CA TRP A 182 -10.77 -10.92 -9.46
C TRP A 182 -9.68 -10.77 -10.52
N HIS A 183 -9.86 -9.93 -11.56
CA HIS A 183 -8.82 -9.68 -12.57
C HIS A 183 -7.58 -9.03 -11.95
N ALA A 184 -7.77 -8.07 -11.04
CA ALA A 184 -6.66 -7.43 -10.34
C ALA A 184 -5.94 -8.43 -9.42
N ALA A 185 -6.70 -9.29 -8.73
CA ALA A 185 -6.15 -10.36 -7.92
C ALA A 185 -5.35 -11.39 -8.77
N ALA A 186 -5.88 -11.77 -9.94
CA ALA A 186 -5.23 -12.69 -10.86
C ALA A 186 -3.90 -12.15 -11.39
N ASN A 187 -3.87 -10.89 -11.84
CA ASN A 187 -2.62 -10.24 -12.28
C ASN A 187 -1.59 -10.17 -11.15
N ALA A 188 -2.01 -9.81 -9.95
CA ALA A 188 -1.13 -9.77 -8.79
C ALA A 188 -0.63 -11.18 -8.41
N LEU A 189 -1.45 -12.22 -8.55
CA LEU A 189 -1.06 -13.61 -8.28
C LEU A 189 -0.03 -14.12 -9.31
N ILE A 190 -0.19 -13.76 -10.59
CA ILE A 190 0.81 -14.07 -11.64
C ILE A 190 2.15 -13.39 -11.32
N ASN A 191 2.11 -12.12 -10.89
CA ASN A 191 3.31 -11.41 -10.44
C ASN A 191 3.95 -12.08 -9.22
N ALA A 192 3.14 -12.42 -8.21
CA ALA A 192 3.58 -13.13 -7.02
C ALA A 192 4.26 -14.47 -7.37
N ALA A 193 3.70 -15.24 -8.31
CA ALA A 193 4.25 -16.50 -8.77
C ALA A 193 5.61 -16.37 -9.47
N SER A 194 5.85 -15.23 -10.11
CA SER A 194 7.15 -14.94 -10.74
C SER A 194 8.20 -14.47 -9.73
N SER A 195 7.75 -14.00 -8.56
CA SER A 195 8.60 -13.30 -7.58
C SER A 195 8.98 -14.17 -6.37
N ALA A 196 8.16 -15.17 -6.01
CA ALA A 196 8.39 -16.02 -4.84
C ALA A 196 7.83 -17.45 -4.99
N PRO A 197 8.48 -18.47 -4.40
CA PRO A 197 7.98 -19.86 -4.42
C PRO A 197 6.56 -20.00 -3.87
N GLU A 198 6.23 -19.29 -2.79
CA GLU A 198 4.90 -19.32 -2.16
C GLU A 198 3.82 -18.77 -3.10
N GLY A 199 4.17 -17.76 -3.91
CA GLY A 199 3.28 -17.23 -4.94
C GLY A 199 3.01 -18.27 -6.03
N LEU A 200 4.03 -19.04 -6.43
CA LEU A 200 3.88 -20.11 -7.42
C LEU A 200 3.00 -21.24 -6.89
N SER A 201 3.22 -21.66 -5.64
CA SER A 201 2.37 -22.66 -4.98
C SER A 201 0.92 -22.20 -4.94
N ALA A 202 0.65 -20.97 -4.51
CA ALA A 202 -0.70 -20.42 -4.45
C ALA A 202 -1.38 -20.36 -5.83
N LEU A 203 -0.65 -20.01 -6.88
CA LEU A 203 -1.14 -20.02 -8.25
C LEU A 203 -1.53 -21.44 -8.72
N LEU A 204 -0.68 -22.44 -8.46
CA LEU A 204 -0.96 -23.82 -8.84
C LEU A 204 -2.18 -24.37 -8.10
N ASP A 205 -2.31 -24.08 -6.80
CA ASP A 205 -3.48 -24.47 -6.01
C ASP A 205 -4.75 -23.76 -6.50
N THR A 206 -4.65 -22.49 -6.87
CA THR A 206 -5.76 -21.74 -7.49
C THR A 206 -6.26 -22.40 -8.77
N LEU A 207 -5.33 -22.79 -9.66
CA LEU A 207 -5.67 -23.48 -10.92
C LEU A 207 -6.35 -24.83 -10.66
N ARG A 208 -5.86 -25.59 -9.67
CA ARG A 208 -6.49 -26.87 -9.26
C ARG A 208 -7.90 -26.67 -8.72
N THR A 209 -8.10 -25.69 -7.83
CA THR A 209 -9.42 -25.39 -7.27
C THR A 209 -10.40 -24.96 -8.35
N LEU A 210 -10.00 -24.08 -9.27
CA LEU A 210 -10.86 -23.63 -10.36
C LEU A 210 -11.21 -24.78 -11.33
N ALA A 211 -10.25 -25.64 -11.68
CA ALA A 211 -10.48 -26.79 -12.55
C ALA A 211 -11.43 -27.83 -11.91
N ALA A 212 -11.27 -28.11 -10.62
CA ALA A 212 -12.19 -28.98 -9.89
C ALA A 212 -13.61 -28.40 -9.81
N THR A 213 -13.72 -27.08 -9.65
CA THR A 213 -15.03 -26.38 -9.62
C THR A 213 -15.74 -26.45 -10.96
N ASP A 214 -15.01 -26.34 -12.07
CA ASP A 214 -15.57 -26.46 -13.43
C ASP A 214 -16.07 -27.88 -13.72
N ALA A 215 -15.31 -28.91 -13.30
CA ALA A 215 -15.65 -30.31 -13.52
C ALA A 215 -16.90 -30.80 -12.75
N GLY A 216 -17.23 -30.16 -11.62
CA GLY A 216 -18.39 -30.51 -10.79
C GLY A 216 -19.69 -29.78 -11.17
N ALA A 217 -19.66 -28.88 -12.15
CA ALA A 217 -20.84 -28.16 -12.61
C ALA A 217 -21.64 -29.04 -13.60
N ASP A 218 -22.72 -29.66 -13.12
CA ASP A 218 -23.61 -30.51 -13.92
C ASP A 218 -24.02 -29.84 -15.26
N ASP A 219 -23.97 -30.63 -16.33
CA ASP A 219 -23.92 -30.21 -17.75
C ASP A 219 -25.30 -29.92 -18.37
N ASP A 220 -26.35 -29.88 -17.55
CA ASP A 220 -27.75 -29.86 -18.01
C ASP A 220 -28.22 -28.54 -18.66
N ALA A 221 -27.36 -27.53 -18.77
CA ALA A 221 -27.70 -26.20 -19.31
C ALA A 221 -26.99 -25.82 -20.64
N GLY A 222 -26.11 -26.67 -21.17
CA GLY A 222 -25.49 -26.51 -22.51
C GLY A 222 -24.63 -25.24 -22.73
N GLU A 223 -24.25 -24.99 -23.98
CA GLU A 223 -23.24 -24.02 -24.48
C GLU A 223 -23.44 -22.53 -24.09
N ARG A 224 -24.59 -22.17 -23.49
CA ARG A 224 -24.92 -20.77 -23.12
C ARG A 224 -24.64 -20.45 -21.65
N ARG A 225 -24.16 -21.40 -20.86
CA ARG A 225 -23.86 -21.18 -19.43
C ARG A 225 -22.55 -20.40 -19.29
N ASP A 226 -22.60 -19.33 -18.50
CA ASP A 226 -21.40 -18.63 -18.04
C ASP A 226 -20.54 -19.62 -17.23
N ARG A 227 -19.30 -19.83 -17.65
CA ARG A 227 -18.31 -20.71 -16.98
C ARG A 227 -17.23 -19.86 -16.31
N PRO A 228 -17.54 -19.19 -15.18
CA PRO A 228 -16.62 -18.24 -14.55
C PRO A 228 -15.34 -18.91 -14.07
N ALA A 229 -15.38 -20.17 -13.62
CA ALA A 229 -14.19 -20.91 -13.23
C ALA A 229 -13.24 -21.11 -14.41
N ARG A 230 -13.77 -21.59 -15.55
CA ARG A 230 -13.02 -21.77 -16.79
C ARG A 230 -12.44 -20.46 -17.32
N GLN A 231 -13.22 -19.38 -17.36
CA GLN A 231 -12.74 -18.07 -17.80
C GLN A 231 -11.54 -17.59 -16.98
N ARG A 232 -11.56 -17.83 -15.65
CA ARG A 232 -10.45 -17.47 -14.76
C ARG A 232 -9.21 -18.33 -15.02
N VAL A 233 -9.38 -19.63 -15.28
CA VAL A 233 -8.27 -20.52 -15.69
C VAL A 233 -7.65 -20.03 -17.00
N GLU A 234 -8.48 -19.73 -18.01
CA GLU A 234 -8.03 -19.22 -19.31
C GLU A 234 -7.26 -17.89 -19.14
N TYR A 235 -7.78 -16.98 -18.31
CA TYR A 235 -7.11 -15.71 -18.01
C TYR A 235 -5.73 -15.90 -17.39
N LEU A 236 -5.62 -16.78 -16.37
CA LEU A 236 -4.34 -17.09 -15.73
C LEU A 236 -3.35 -17.74 -16.70
N ALA A 237 -3.80 -18.67 -17.54
CA ALA A 237 -2.97 -19.35 -18.53
C ALA A 237 -2.43 -18.37 -19.58
N VAL A 238 -3.28 -17.48 -20.10
CA VAL A 238 -2.88 -16.43 -21.06
C VAL A 238 -1.89 -15.46 -20.41
N GLY A 239 -2.17 -15.01 -19.18
CA GLY A 239 -1.29 -14.08 -18.46
C GLY A 239 0.11 -14.64 -18.19
N LEU A 240 0.21 -15.92 -17.85
CA LEU A 240 1.51 -16.61 -17.69
C LEU A 240 2.30 -16.68 -19.00
N GLY A 241 1.62 -16.95 -20.12
CA GLY A 241 2.23 -16.96 -21.45
C GLY A 241 2.75 -15.59 -21.87
N ALA A 242 2.00 -14.53 -21.59
CA ALA A 242 2.38 -13.15 -21.93
C ALA A 242 3.58 -12.62 -21.13
N HIS A 243 3.78 -13.09 -19.90
CA HIS A 243 4.89 -12.68 -19.03
C HIS A 243 6.17 -13.50 -19.24
N GLY A 244 6.19 -14.43 -20.20
CA GLY A 244 7.35 -15.28 -20.46
C GLY A 244 7.77 -16.07 -19.22
N PHE A 245 6.80 -16.56 -18.44
CA PHE A 245 7.02 -17.22 -17.16
C PHE A 245 8.08 -18.32 -17.30
N ARG A 246 9.22 -18.12 -16.64
CA ARG A 246 10.28 -19.13 -16.49
C ARG A 246 10.32 -19.54 -15.03
N PRO A 247 9.85 -20.74 -14.67
CA PRO A 247 10.02 -21.22 -13.31
C PRO A 247 11.52 -21.26 -13.00
N ARG A 248 11.94 -20.62 -11.91
CA ARG A 248 13.29 -20.83 -11.37
C ARG A 248 13.39 -22.31 -11.00
N ALA A 249 14.14 -23.08 -11.78
CA ALA A 249 14.36 -24.49 -11.51
C ALA A 249 14.88 -24.63 -10.07
N ALA A 250 14.20 -25.47 -9.28
CA ALA A 250 14.60 -25.77 -7.92
C ALA A 250 16.04 -26.28 -7.93
N VAL A 251 16.95 -25.51 -7.32
CA VAL A 251 18.30 -25.98 -7.00
C VAL A 251 18.10 -27.07 -5.95
N ARG A 252 18.35 -28.32 -6.35
CA ARG A 252 18.43 -29.48 -5.46
C ARG A 252 19.67 -29.39 -4.58
#